data_AF-A0A9P1H3Z6-F1
#
_entry.id   AF-A0A9P1H3Z6-F1
#
_cell.length_a   1.000
_cell.length_b   1.000
_cell.length_c   1.000
_cell.angle_alpha   90.00
_cell.angle_beta   90.00
_cell.angle_gamma   90.00
#
_symmetry.space_group_name_H-M   'P 1'
#
loop_
_entity.id
_entity.type
_entity.pdbx_description
1 polymer ?
#
loop_
_entity_poly.entity_id
_entity_poly.type
_entity_poly.pdbx_seq_one_letter_code
_entity_poly.pdbx_strand_id
1 'polypeptide(L)'
;MSDTLDLGPLPKTITGSCQCKRIAYKVDFGENHSFTDASGTCQCTQCRRSTSCLFFVYHKVPYSSLTWTTPTDTIKNYYCTEGNARGFCAECGTFLYWRRETGPNISIAIGTNEIPGVTDDMRLVGVAYTPSLQNYLVNPFQVPMAETDLNRSWHAKVGSWFLGPRAENLGLLRDMLNSVLTDHAEARRSLFPHDPAFILRSMQSAESFTYRVGKFKEDVRELSRNLAKHSTPIWSPRYNGHMSMDTTLAGIVGYVAAMLHNPNNVGTEGSALTSQLEKEVGEDLCRMLGYYKNRNVTPWGHLTSGGSVANLEATWAFRNLKFYPLSLREATLADGPLSFLQHSEPPFEVETSQGVRKQFTQLSVWELLNLKPSTVLELPTRLAAEYFISSTFLQSALNPYLVQTTGKDVLEAKYGIPPGKVLLGATKHYSWPKNGAISGIGSANFIEVSVDEQARLDTEALRALLDTLIRKQIPVFAVVAIAGSTEHGACDPVSEIVQIREEYEKRA
;
A
#
# COMPACT_ATOMS: atom_id res chain seq x y z
N MET A 1 32.48 -16.89 8.50
CA MET A 1 33.07 -18.22 8.33
C MET A 1 32.96 -18.56 6.86
N SER A 2 34.08 -18.83 6.20
CA SER A 2 34.13 -19.25 4.81
C SER A 2 33.65 -20.69 4.72
N ASP A 3 32.38 -20.89 4.39
CA ASP A 3 31.88 -22.20 3.96
C ASP A 3 32.36 -22.46 2.53
N THR A 4 33.64 -22.84 2.39
CA THR A 4 34.10 -23.50 1.18
C THR A 4 33.46 -24.88 1.16
N LEU A 5 32.38 -25.02 0.39
CA LEU A 5 31.84 -26.33 0.02
C LEU A 5 33.00 -27.16 -0.55
N ASP A 6 33.25 -28.33 0.04
CA ASP A 6 34.15 -29.33 -0.54
C ASP A 6 33.45 -29.95 -1.76
N LEU A 7 33.79 -29.44 -2.95
CA LEU A 7 33.20 -29.85 -4.24
C LEU A 7 33.92 -31.06 -4.85
N GLY A 8 34.83 -31.71 -4.10
CA GLY A 8 35.65 -32.81 -4.61
C GLY A 8 36.75 -32.34 -5.57
N PRO A 9 37.59 -33.28 -6.07
CA PRO A 9 38.69 -32.94 -6.96
C PRO A 9 38.17 -32.40 -8.29
N LEU A 10 38.74 -31.28 -8.75
CA LEU A 10 38.42 -30.70 -10.05
C LEU A 10 38.79 -31.67 -11.19
N PRO A 11 37.94 -31.84 -12.21
CA PRO A 11 38.20 -32.78 -13.29
C PRO A 11 39.36 -32.29 -14.16
N LYS A 12 40.25 -33.21 -14.56
CA LYS A 12 41.31 -32.91 -15.55
C LYS A 12 40.78 -32.93 -17.00
N THR A 13 39.67 -33.63 -17.21
CA THR A 13 39.04 -33.81 -18.52
C THR A 13 37.53 -33.92 -18.35
N ILE A 14 36.76 -33.45 -19.34
CA ILE A 14 35.33 -33.75 -19.46
C ILE A 14 34.98 -34.19 -20.88
N THR A 15 33.97 -35.05 -21.01
CA THR A 15 33.38 -35.43 -22.30
C THR A 15 31.96 -34.91 -22.39
N GLY A 16 31.47 -34.73 -23.61
CA GLY A 16 30.10 -34.31 -23.85
C GLY A 16 29.62 -34.72 -25.23
N SER A 17 28.30 -34.74 -25.41
CA SER A 17 27.68 -35.09 -26.68
C SER A 17 26.34 -34.36 -26.90
N CYS A 18 25.94 -34.22 -28.15
CA CYS A 18 24.57 -33.84 -28.48
C CYS A 18 23.59 -34.96 -28.11
N GLN A 19 22.29 -34.68 -28.03
CA GLN A 19 21.26 -35.67 -27.63
C GLN A 19 21.30 -36.97 -28.45
N CYS A 20 21.54 -36.89 -29.78
CA CYS A 20 21.63 -38.07 -30.64
C CYS A 20 23.04 -38.72 -30.69
N LYS A 21 24.00 -38.19 -29.92
CA LYS A 21 25.41 -38.63 -29.81
C LYS A 21 26.23 -38.62 -31.11
N ARG A 22 25.71 -38.11 -32.22
CA ARG A 22 26.45 -37.98 -33.49
C ARG A 22 27.61 -37.00 -33.40
N ILE A 23 27.48 -35.96 -32.58
CA ILE A 23 28.54 -35.03 -32.23
C ILE A 23 28.92 -35.28 -30.78
N ALA A 24 30.17 -35.66 -30.56
CA ALA A 24 30.77 -35.80 -29.25
C ALA A 24 32.12 -35.10 -29.21
N TYR A 25 32.50 -34.68 -28.01
CA TYR A 25 33.73 -33.95 -27.77
C TYR A 25 34.36 -34.32 -26.43
N LYS A 26 35.63 -33.96 -26.32
CA LYS A 26 36.45 -34.04 -25.12
C LYS A 26 37.10 -32.68 -24.90
N VAL A 27 37.13 -32.23 -23.66
CA VAL A 27 37.88 -31.04 -23.22
C VAL A 27 38.91 -31.45 -22.20
N ASP A 28 40.16 -31.06 -22.42
CA ASP A 28 41.25 -31.25 -21.46
C ASP A 28 41.54 -29.91 -20.75
N PHE A 29 41.51 -29.89 -19.42
CA PHE A 29 41.73 -28.68 -18.64
C PHE A 29 43.20 -28.53 -18.28
N GLY A 30 43.77 -27.34 -18.53
CA GLY A 30 45.13 -27.02 -18.10
C GLY A 30 45.24 -26.91 -16.58
N GLU A 31 46.44 -27.09 -16.03
CA GLU A 31 46.69 -27.06 -14.57
C GLU A 31 46.26 -25.74 -13.89
N ASN A 32 46.26 -24.64 -14.64
CA ASN A 32 45.86 -23.31 -14.18
C ASN A 32 44.43 -22.91 -14.63
N HIS A 33 43.60 -23.85 -15.07
CA HIS A 33 42.24 -23.54 -15.52
C HIS A 33 41.34 -23.15 -14.34
N SER A 34 40.91 -21.89 -14.31
CA SER A 34 39.96 -21.41 -13.30
C SER A 34 38.54 -21.83 -13.63
N PHE A 35 38.04 -22.88 -12.96
CA PHE A 35 36.66 -23.36 -13.14
C PHE A 35 35.61 -22.33 -12.72
N THR A 36 35.92 -21.50 -11.74
CA THR A 36 35.04 -20.42 -11.26
C THR A 36 34.92 -19.31 -12.29
N ASP A 37 36.03 -18.85 -12.88
CA ASP A 37 36.02 -17.75 -13.86
C ASP A 37 35.60 -18.18 -15.26
N ALA A 38 35.71 -19.48 -15.56
CA ALA A 38 35.29 -20.08 -16.81
C ALA A 38 33.78 -20.40 -16.85
N SER A 39 33.13 -20.53 -15.70
CA SER A 39 31.70 -20.85 -15.61
C SER A 39 30.86 -19.59 -15.65
N GLY A 40 29.83 -19.56 -16.49
CA GLY A 40 28.98 -18.39 -16.62
C GLY A 40 27.58 -18.70 -17.12
N THR A 41 26.70 -17.71 -16.98
CA THR A 41 25.39 -17.73 -17.62
C THR A 41 25.21 -16.53 -18.52
N CYS A 42 24.46 -16.69 -19.61
CA CYS A 42 24.06 -15.58 -20.47
C CYS A 42 22.53 -15.55 -20.60
N GLN A 43 21.95 -14.36 -20.42
CA GLN A 43 20.50 -14.15 -20.41
C GLN A 43 20.03 -13.24 -21.56
N CYS A 44 20.94 -12.86 -22.47
CA CYS A 44 20.58 -11.99 -23.57
C CYS A 44 19.51 -12.64 -24.46
N THR A 45 18.68 -11.82 -25.11
CA THR A 45 17.59 -12.30 -25.97
C THR A 45 18.08 -13.27 -27.04
N GLN A 46 19.29 -13.10 -27.57
CA GLN A 46 19.87 -14.02 -28.54
C GLN A 46 20.15 -15.40 -27.94
N CYS A 47 20.75 -15.46 -26.73
CA CYS A 47 21.02 -16.72 -26.04
C CYS A 47 19.71 -17.42 -25.64
N ARG A 48 18.71 -16.70 -25.11
CA ARG A 48 17.40 -17.28 -24.77
C ARG A 48 16.69 -17.88 -25.99
N ARG A 49 16.73 -17.18 -27.12
CA ARG A 49 16.15 -17.69 -28.39
C ARG A 49 16.92 -18.87 -28.96
N SER A 50 18.25 -18.89 -28.82
CA SER A 50 19.09 -19.94 -29.40
C SER A 50 19.05 -21.25 -28.61
N THR A 51 18.84 -21.18 -27.30
CA THR A 51 18.83 -22.37 -26.43
C THR A 51 17.43 -22.76 -25.97
N SER A 52 16.41 -21.94 -26.25
CA SER A 52 15.06 -22.08 -25.71
C SER A 52 14.99 -22.16 -24.18
N CYS A 53 16.02 -21.66 -23.49
CA CYS A 53 16.13 -21.63 -22.03
C CYS A 53 16.22 -20.19 -21.52
N LEU A 54 15.75 -19.94 -20.29
CA LEU A 54 15.83 -18.63 -19.64
C LEU A 54 17.28 -18.16 -19.43
N PHE A 55 18.21 -19.10 -19.30
CA PHE A 55 19.64 -18.86 -19.16
C PHE A 55 20.42 -19.87 -20.02
N PHE A 56 21.40 -19.38 -20.76
CA PHE A 56 22.43 -20.21 -21.38
C PHE A 56 23.55 -20.42 -20.37
N VAL A 57 23.63 -21.61 -19.78
CA VAL A 57 24.73 -21.98 -18.88
C VAL A 57 25.88 -22.52 -19.73
N TYR A 58 27.06 -21.92 -19.57
CA TYR A 58 28.22 -22.29 -20.36
C TYR A 58 29.48 -22.39 -19.53
N HIS A 59 30.42 -23.16 -20.06
CA HIS A 59 31.79 -23.21 -19.57
C HIS A 59 32.73 -22.78 -20.69
N LYS A 60 33.52 -21.74 -20.42
CA LYS A 60 34.44 -21.12 -21.38
C LYS A 60 35.80 -21.81 -21.29
N VAL A 61 36.27 -22.36 -22.40
CA VAL A 61 37.57 -23.04 -22.48
C VAL A 61 38.36 -22.55 -23.69
N PRO A 62 39.70 -22.64 -23.67
CA PRO A 62 40.49 -22.43 -24.87
C PRO A 62 40.00 -23.35 -25.99
N TYR A 63 39.83 -22.83 -27.20
CA TYR A 63 39.37 -23.65 -28.32
C TYR A 63 40.38 -24.76 -28.65
N SER A 64 41.67 -24.52 -28.41
CA SER A 64 42.74 -25.50 -28.53
C SER A 64 42.64 -26.68 -27.56
N SER A 65 41.83 -26.57 -26.49
CA SER A 65 41.64 -27.65 -25.52
C SER A 65 40.42 -28.52 -25.80
N LEU A 66 39.62 -28.17 -26.83
CA LEU A 66 38.45 -28.93 -27.29
C LEU A 66 38.86 -29.85 -28.45
N THR A 67 38.61 -31.14 -28.29
CA THR A 67 38.77 -32.16 -29.34
C THR A 67 37.41 -32.76 -29.68
N TRP A 68 36.99 -32.70 -30.94
CA TRP A 68 35.82 -33.44 -31.42
C TRP A 68 36.20 -34.92 -31.56
N THR A 69 35.47 -35.80 -30.88
CA THR A 69 35.77 -37.24 -30.85
C THR A 69 34.96 -38.03 -31.88
N THR A 70 34.01 -37.38 -32.55
CA THR A 70 33.24 -37.90 -33.69
C THR A 70 33.31 -36.95 -34.88
N PRO A 71 32.91 -37.40 -36.10
CA PRO A 71 32.77 -36.51 -37.24
C PRO A 71 31.86 -35.31 -36.95
N THR A 72 32.25 -34.14 -37.47
CA THR A 72 31.57 -32.85 -37.25
C THR A 72 30.69 -32.43 -38.43
N ASP A 73 30.40 -33.34 -39.35
CA ASP A 73 29.61 -33.15 -40.57
C ASP A 73 28.18 -32.66 -40.30
N THR A 74 27.64 -33.00 -39.13
CA THR A 74 26.31 -32.57 -38.69
C THR A 74 26.31 -31.29 -37.83
N ILE A 75 27.48 -30.67 -37.58
CA ILE A 75 27.55 -29.36 -36.93
C ILE A 75 27.13 -28.28 -37.93
N LYS A 76 26.12 -27.50 -37.57
CA LYS A 76 25.75 -26.28 -38.28
C LYS A 76 25.97 -25.07 -37.38
N ASN A 77 26.44 -23.98 -37.98
CA ASN A 77 26.65 -22.71 -37.30
C ASN A 77 25.62 -21.68 -37.76
N TYR A 78 24.99 -21.01 -36.80
CA TYR A 78 24.15 -19.84 -37.05
C TYR A 78 24.85 -18.56 -36.61
N TYR A 79 24.78 -17.51 -37.43
CA TYR A 79 25.45 -16.23 -37.21
C TYR A 79 24.42 -15.10 -37.11
N CYS A 80 23.91 -14.85 -35.90
CA CYS A 80 23.13 -13.64 -35.63
C CYS A 80 24.00 -12.37 -35.65
N THR A 81 25.29 -12.54 -35.41
CA THR A 81 26.32 -11.50 -35.49
C THR A 81 27.48 -12.12 -36.24
N GLU A 82 27.98 -11.42 -37.25
CA GLU A 82 29.09 -11.87 -38.08
C GLU A 82 30.32 -12.24 -37.22
N GLY A 83 30.99 -13.34 -37.55
CA GLY A 83 32.12 -13.89 -36.80
C GLY A 83 31.80 -14.48 -35.41
N ASN A 84 30.54 -14.50 -34.99
CA ASN A 84 30.11 -15.13 -33.73
C ASN A 84 29.22 -16.35 -33.99
N ALA A 85 29.86 -17.50 -34.16
CA ALA A 85 29.24 -18.80 -34.42
C ALA A 85 28.44 -19.32 -33.23
N ARG A 86 27.24 -19.84 -33.53
CA ARG A 86 26.42 -20.63 -32.60
C ARG A 86 26.26 -22.03 -33.18
N GLY A 87 26.99 -22.98 -32.63
CA GLY A 87 27.03 -24.36 -33.10
C GLY A 87 25.91 -25.19 -32.51
N PHE A 88 25.22 -25.95 -33.36
CA PHE A 88 24.20 -26.92 -32.96
C PHE A 88 24.24 -28.17 -33.86
N CYS A 89 23.70 -29.28 -33.34
CA CYS A 89 23.53 -30.49 -34.12
C CYS A 89 22.35 -30.35 -35.08
N ALA A 90 22.58 -30.50 -36.38
CA ALA A 90 21.51 -30.42 -37.38
C ALA A 90 20.48 -31.55 -37.27
N GLU A 91 20.87 -32.70 -36.69
CA GLU A 91 20.01 -33.89 -36.59
C GLU A 91 19.06 -33.83 -35.40
N CYS A 92 19.53 -33.36 -34.22
CA CYS A 92 18.72 -33.37 -33.00
C CYS A 92 18.48 -31.98 -32.40
N GLY A 93 18.98 -30.91 -33.03
CA GLY A 93 18.77 -29.52 -32.59
C GLY A 93 19.52 -29.13 -31.31
N THR A 94 20.33 -30.01 -30.71
CA THR A 94 21.07 -29.71 -29.48
C THR A 94 22.05 -28.56 -29.73
N PHE A 95 21.89 -27.48 -28.96
CA PHE A 95 22.82 -26.36 -28.93
C PHE A 95 24.11 -26.78 -28.21
N LEU A 96 25.26 -26.63 -28.87
CA LEU A 96 26.55 -27.12 -28.40
C LEU A 96 27.45 -26.02 -27.88
N TYR A 97 27.55 -24.88 -28.58
CA TYR A 97 28.47 -23.82 -28.19
C TYR A 97 28.14 -22.46 -28.78
N TRP A 98 28.71 -21.43 -28.14
CA TRP A 98 28.93 -20.12 -28.73
C TRP A 98 30.44 -19.87 -28.89
N ARG A 99 30.86 -19.34 -30.03
CA ARG A 99 32.28 -19.02 -30.29
C ARG A 99 32.41 -17.76 -31.14
N ARG A 100 33.27 -16.84 -30.69
CA ARG A 100 33.84 -15.81 -31.57
C ARG A 100 34.97 -16.44 -32.37
N GLU A 101 34.88 -16.47 -33.69
CA GLU A 101 35.82 -17.22 -34.55
C GLU A 101 37.25 -16.68 -34.48
N THR A 102 37.39 -15.36 -34.35
CA THR A 102 38.67 -14.67 -34.16
C THR A 102 39.20 -14.75 -32.72
N GLY A 103 38.40 -15.28 -31.79
CA GLY A 103 38.75 -15.39 -30.38
C GLY A 103 39.42 -16.73 -30.04
N PRO A 104 40.24 -16.78 -28.97
CA PRO A 104 40.94 -18.00 -28.56
C PRO A 104 40.04 -18.97 -27.79
N ASN A 105 38.83 -18.56 -27.40
CA ASN A 105 37.95 -19.31 -26.49
C ASN A 105 36.64 -19.73 -27.13
N ILE A 106 36.09 -20.83 -26.63
CA ILE A 106 34.77 -21.37 -26.96
C ILE A 106 33.96 -21.53 -25.68
N SER A 107 32.68 -21.15 -25.71
CA SER A 107 31.73 -21.32 -24.61
C SER A 107 30.86 -22.53 -24.89
N ILE A 108 31.11 -23.63 -24.19
CA ILE A 108 30.44 -24.92 -24.36
C ILE A 108 29.18 -24.96 -23.51
N ALA A 109 28.08 -25.46 -24.06
CA ALA A 109 26.82 -25.65 -23.35
C ALA A 109 26.95 -26.80 -22.34
N ILE A 110 26.88 -26.48 -21.04
CA ILE A 110 27.12 -27.46 -19.97
C ILE A 110 26.10 -28.62 -20.01
N GLY A 111 24.88 -28.37 -20.48
CA GLY A 111 23.86 -29.41 -20.63
C GLY A 111 24.20 -30.52 -21.63
N THR A 112 25.31 -30.40 -22.36
CA THR A 112 25.82 -31.43 -23.28
C THR A 112 26.93 -32.27 -22.66
N ASN A 113 27.37 -31.95 -21.43
CA ASN A 113 28.40 -32.71 -20.74
C ASN A 113 27.86 -34.08 -20.29
N GLU A 114 28.65 -35.13 -20.51
CA GLU A 114 28.40 -36.45 -19.96
C GLU A 114 28.99 -36.47 -18.55
N ILE A 115 28.13 -36.55 -17.53
CA ILE A 115 28.55 -36.61 -16.14
C ILE A 115 28.36 -38.04 -15.64
N PRO A 116 29.43 -38.81 -15.39
CA PRO A 116 29.32 -40.17 -14.87
C PRO A 116 28.64 -40.14 -13.49
N GLY A 117 27.54 -40.88 -13.33
CA GLY A 117 26.86 -41.05 -12.03
C GLY A 117 25.78 -40.02 -11.69
N VAL A 118 25.35 -39.16 -12.63
CA VAL A 118 24.19 -38.27 -12.41
C VAL A 118 22.89 -39.04 -12.64
N THR A 119 22.41 -39.67 -11.57
CA THR A 119 20.97 -39.88 -11.34
C THR A 119 20.47 -38.74 -10.46
N ASP A 120 19.57 -37.92 -11.01
CA ASP A 120 18.61 -37.03 -10.33
C ASP A 120 19.07 -35.87 -9.41
N ASP A 121 20.37 -35.61 -9.18
CA ASP A 121 20.81 -34.46 -8.37
C ASP A 121 21.87 -33.57 -9.06
N MET A 122 21.46 -32.75 -10.04
CA MET A 122 22.26 -31.60 -10.48
C MET A 122 22.10 -30.44 -9.48
N ARG A 123 23.16 -30.07 -8.78
CA ARG A 123 23.18 -28.88 -7.90
C ARG A 123 23.84 -27.71 -8.62
N LEU A 124 23.10 -26.61 -8.77
CA LEU A 124 23.60 -25.35 -9.31
C LEU A 124 24.48 -24.66 -8.25
N VAL A 125 25.80 -24.65 -8.44
CA VAL A 125 26.76 -24.19 -7.41
C VAL A 125 27.13 -22.70 -7.54
N GLY A 126 26.73 -22.03 -8.64
CA GLY A 126 26.93 -20.59 -8.79
C GLY A 126 26.46 -20.03 -10.14
N VAL A 127 26.05 -18.76 -10.13
CA VAL A 127 25.64 -17.97 -11.31
C VAL A 127 26.51 -16.72 -11.37
N ALA A 128 27.33 -16.58 -12.42
CA ALA A 128 28.06 -15.34 -12.67
C ALA A 128 27.15 -14.32 -13.39
N TYR A 129 27.02 -13.13 -12.79
CA TYR A 129 26.17 -12.03 -13.25
C TYR A 129 26.99 -11.07 -14.13
N THR A 130 26.49 -10.70 -15.32
CA THR A 130 27.01 -9.55 -16.08
C THR A 130 26.02 -8.39 -16.02
N PRO A 131 26.45 -7.18 -15.64
CA PRO A 131 25.56 -6.05 -15.35
C PRO A 131 25.13 -5.35 -16.65
N SER A 132 24.18 -5.95 -17.36
CA SER A 132 23.35 -5.23 -18.32
C SER A 132 22.12 -6.06 -18.68
N LEU A 133 21.17 -6.10 -17.75
CA LEU A 133 19.71 -6.07 -17.99
C LEU A 133 19.02 -6.33 -16.64
N GLN A 134 18.34 -5.30 -16.17
CA GLN A 134 17.57 -5.27 -14.94
C GLN A 134 16.43 -6.31 -14.96
N ASN A 135 16.15 -6.81 -13.76
CA ASN A 135 14.99 -7.60 -13.36
C ASN A 135 14.95 -9.03 -13.91
N TYR A 136 15.33 -10.00 -13.08
CA TYR A 136 14.41 -10.97 -12.46
C TYR A 136 15.26 -12.04 -11.72
N LEU A 137 14.99 -12.19 -10.41
CA LEU A 137 15.41 -13.27 -9.50
C LEU A 137 16.87 -13.30 -9.03
N VAL A 138 17.30 -12.37 -8.15
CA VAL A 138 18.34 -12.65 -7.13
C VAL A 138 18.09 -11.84 -5.83
N ASN A 139 18.36 -12.52 -4.71
CA ASN A 139 18.43 -12.03 -3.34
C ASN A 139 19.46 -10.86 -3.17
N PRO A 140 19.06 -9.65 -2.73
CA PRO A 140 19.88 -8.44 -2.80
C PRO A 140 21.04 -8.30 -1.77
N PHE A 141 21.29 -9.29 -0.90
CA PHE A 141 22.05 -9.04 0.34
C PHE A 141 23.56 -9.39 0.39
N GLN A 142 24.24 -9.73 -0.73
CA GLN A 142 25.65 -10.22 -0.64
C GLN A 142 26.68 -9.62 -1.62
N VAL A 143 26.42 -8.47 -2.26
CA VAL A 143 27.43 -7.82 -3.14
C VAL A 143 28.03 -6.58 -2.45
N PRO A 144 29.36 -6.40 -2.39
CA PRO A 144 29.98 -5.21 -1.80
C PRO A 144 29.49 -3.92 -2.47
N MET A 145 29.33 -2.86 -1.67
CA MET A 145 28.95 -1.52 -2.14
C MET A 145 30.02 -0.96 -3.09
N ALA A 146 29.74 -0.92 -4.39
CA ALA A 146 30.38 0.03 -5.28
C ALA A 146 29.51 1.29 -5.31
N GLU A 147 30.10 2.46 -5.05
CA GLU A 147 29.46 3.77 -4.80
C GLU A 147 28.57 4.35 -5.92
N THR A 148 28.26 3.61 -6.99
CA THR A 148 27.61 4.17 -8.19
C THR A 148 26.26 3.55 -8.59
N ASP A 149 25.75 2.53 -7.89
CA ASP A 149 24.43 1.95 -8.21
C ASP A 149 23.30 2.61 -7.39
N LEU A 150 22.73 3.69 -7.96
CA LEU A 150 21.61 4.44 -7.39
C LEU A 150 20.43 3.53 -6.99
N ASN A 151 20.12 2.49 -7.78
CA ASN A 151 18.99 1.60 -7.48
C ASN A 151 19.22 0.76 -6.23
N ARG A 152 20.46 0.26 -6.04
CA ARG A 152 20.83 -0.44 -4.80
C ARG A 152 20.86 0.48 -3.61
N SER A 153 21.30 1.73 -3.78
CA SER A 153 21.24 2.75 -2.74
C SER A 153 19.78 3.02 -2.31
N TRP A 154 18.86 3.20 -3.26
CA TRP A 154 17.43 3.35 -2.97
C TRP A 154 16.84 2.11 -2.29
N HIS A 155 17.19 0.91 -2.76
CA HIS A 155 16.73 -0.33 -2.13
C HIS A 155 17.28 -0.48 -0.70
N ALA A 156 18.54 -0.15 -0.47
CA ALA A 156 19.15 -0.18 0.85
C ALA A 156 18.47 0.81 1.82
N LYS A 157 18.08 1.99 1.34
CA LYS A 157 17.30 2.97 2.13
C LYS A 157 15.94 2.41 2.56
N VAL A 158 15.20 1.77 1.66
CA VAL A 158 13.92 1.15 2.01
C VAL A 158 14.14 -0.08 2.90
N GLY A 159 15.18 -0.87 2.62
CA GLY A 159 15.55 -2.05 3.40
C GLY A 159 15.88 -1.74 4.86
N SER A 160 16.38 -0.54 5.17
CA SER A 160 16.64 -0.12 6.56
C SER A 160 15.37 0.22 7.34
N TRP A 161 14.21 0.30 6.68
CA TRP A 161 12.93 0.62 7.33
C TRP A 161 12.23 -0.59 7.91
N PHE A 162 12.70 -1.83 7.67
CA PHE A 162 12.00 -3.06 8.07
C PHE A 162 12.90 -3.97 8.90
N LEU A 163 12.30 -4.87 9.68
CA LEU A 163 13.06 -5.89 10.42
C LEU A 163 13.75 -6.86 9.44
N GLY A 164 13.03 -7.18 8.37
CA GLY A 164 13.52 -7.97 7.26
C GLY A 164 13.08 -9.45 7.35
N PRO A 165 12.99 -10.15 6.21
CA PRO A 165 12.47 -11.53 6.14
C PRO A 165 13.19 -12.55 7.01
N ARG A 166 14.47 -12.29 7.35
CA ARG A 166 15.31 -13.13 8.21
C ARG A 166 15.77 -12.39 9.47
N ALA A 167 15.09 -11.30 9.82
CA ALA A 167 15.46 -10.42 10.91
C ALA A 167 16.88 -9.85 10.78
N GLU A 168 17.27 -9.51 9.55
CA GLU A 168 18.57 -8.95 9.19
C GLU A 168 18.89 -7.68 10.00
N ASN A 169 17.86 -6.89 10.32
CA ASN A 169 17.99 -5.64 11.07
C ASN A 169 17.62 -5.78 12.57
N LEU A 170 17.67 -6.99 13.14
CA LEU A 170 17.33 -7.20 14.56
C LEU A 170 18.23 -6.40 15.52
N GLY A 171 19.52 -6.26 15.19
CA GLY A 171 20.45 -5.45 15.97
C GLY A 171 19.99 -3.98 16.05
N LEU A 172 19.66 -3.40 14.89
CA LEU A 172 19.15 -2.04 14.78
C LEU A 172 17.88 -1.83 15.60
N LEU A 173 16.91 -2.76 15.52
CA LEU A 173 15.69 -2.67 16.32
C LEU A 173 15.98 -2.74 17.83
N ARG A 174 16.88 -3.63 18.27
CA ARG A 174 17.28 -3.72 19.68
C ARG A 174 17.90 -2.42 20.18
N ASP A 175 18.78 -1.82 19.39
CA ASP A 175 19.45 -0.58 19.77
C ASP A 175 18.43 0.56 19.92
N MET A 176 17.53 0.74 18.94
CA MET A 176 16.48 1.75 19.01
C MET A 176 15.53 1.54 20.21
N LEU A 177 15.11 0.31 20.48
CA LEU A 177 14.24 0.01 21.63
C LEU A 177 14.99 0.23 22.96
N ASN A 178 16.27 -0.09 23.04
CA ASN A 178 17.08 0.18 24.23
C ASN A 178 17.22 1.69 24.48
N SER A 179 17.40 2.50 23.44
CA SER A 179 17.38 3.96 23.56
C SER A 179 16.04 4.46 24.10
N VAL A 180 14.92 4.01 23.52
CA VAL A 180 13.56 4.36 24.00
C VAL A 180 13.37 4.01 25.48
N LEU A 181 13.79 2.81 25.91
CA LEU A 181 13.68 2.39 27.29
C LEU A 181 14.58 3.21 28.23
N THR A 182 15.75 3.63 27.75
CA THR A 182 16.69 4.45 28.51
C THR A 182 16.13 5.85 28.72
N ASP A 183 15.70 6.51 27.65
CA ASP A 183 15.12 7.86 27.69
C ASP A 183 13.86 7.89 28.55
N HIS A 184 12.99 6.87 28.43
CA HIS A 184 11.80 6.78 29.27
C HIS A 184 12.13 6.56 30.75
N ALA A 185 13.16 5.76 31.06
CA ALA A 185 13.61 5.57 32.43
C ALA A 185 14.21 6.85 33.03
N GLU A 186 14.96 7.62 32.22
CA GLU A 186 15.48 8.92 32.61
C GLU A 186 14.34 9.92 32.88
N ALA A 187 13.37 10.02 31.98
CA ALA A 187 12.22 10.91 32.13
C ALA A 187 11.44 10.65 33.43
N ARG A 188 11.24 9.37 33.81
CA ARG A 188 10.59 9.02 35.08
C ARG A 188 11.41 9.42 36.31
N ARG A 189 12.74 9.36 36.24
CA ARG A 189 13.64 9.68 37.36
C ARG A 189 13.88 11.17 37.52
N SER A 190 13.85 11.92 36.41
CA SER A 190 14.04 13.37 36.42
C SER A 190 12.80 14.11 36.92
N LEU A 191 11.61 13.52 36.79
CA LEU A 191 10.37 14.09 37.30
C LEU A 191 10.33 13.92 38.83
N PHE A 192 10.36 15.03 39.57
CA PHE A 192 10.43 15.06 41.04
C PHE A 192 11.55 14.16 41.60
N PRO A 193 12.83 14.53 41.39
CA PRO A 193 13.97 13.64 41.65
C PRO A 193 14.20 13.28 43.12
N HIS A 194 13.49 13.92 44.05
CA HIS A 194 13.57 13.67 45.48
C HIS A 194 12.49 12.71 45.99
N ASP A 195 11.56 12.27 45.14
CA ASP A 195 10.55 11.30 45.52
C ASP A 195 11.19 9.93 45.84
N PRO A 196 10.72 9.24 46.89
CA PRO A 196 11.25 7.93 47.24
C PRO A 196 10.87 6.88 46.19
N ALA A 197 11.68 5.83 46.07
CA ALA A 197 11.32 4.68 45.25
C ALA A 197 10.12 3.94 45.87
N PHE A 198 9.06 3.76 45.08
CA PHE A 198 7.87 2.99 45.48
C PHE A 198 8.07 1.47 45.36
N ILE A 199 9.06 1.03 44.58
CA ILE A 199 9.42 -0.38 44.40
C ILE A 199 10.85 -0.56 44.91
N LEU A 200 10.99 -1.05 46.14
CA LEU A 200 12.27 -1.19 46.84
C LEU A 200 13.04 -2.45 46.40
N ARG A 201 14.37 -2.44 46.62
CA ARG A 201 15.20 -3.63 46.39
C ARG A 201 14.76 -4.84 47.22
N SER A 202 14.34 -4.61 48.47
CA SER A 202 13.78 -5.66 49.33
C SER A 202 12.50 -6.27 48.78
N MET A 203 11.65 -5.47 48.13
CA MET A 203 10.45 -5.97 47.43
C MET A 203 10.85 -6.81 46.23
N GLN A 204 11.85 -6.37 45.44
CA GLN A 204 12.33 -7.11 44.27
C GLN A 204 12.97 -8.45 44.62
N SER A 205 13.59 -8.56 45.80
CA SER A 205 14.18 -9.81 46.31
C SER A 205 13.18 -10.71 47.06
N ALA A 206 11.96 -10.23 47.34
CA ALA A 206 10.96 -11.03 48.04
C ALA A 206 10.50 -12.21 47.18
N GLU A 207 10.28 -13.37 47.81
CA GLU A 207 9.88 -14.61 47.14
C GLU A 207 8.60 -14.44 46.30
N SER A 208 7.62 -13.72 46.82
CA SER A 208 6.36 -13.45 46.10
C SER A 208 6.59 -12.64 44.82
N PHE A 209 7.53 -11.70 44.84
CA PHE A 209 7.88 -10.88 43.68
C PHE A 209 8.65 -11.71 42.65
N THR A 210 9.69 -12.45 43.07
CA THR A 210 10.50 -13.27 42.17
C THR A 210 9.68 -14.38 41.54
N TYR A 211 8.80 -15.04 42.30
CA TYR A 211 7.83 -16.01 41.79
C TYR A 211 6.93 -15.40 40.71
N ARG A 212 6.34 -14.21 40.98
CA ARG A 212 5.45 -13.55 40.02
C ARG A 212 6.18 -13.13 38.74
N VAL A 213 7.39 -12.59 38.86
CA VAL A 213 8.24 -12.24 37.70
C VAL A 213 8.62 -13.48 36.90
N GLY A 214 8.91 -14.60 37.56
CA GLY A 214 9.17 -15.88 36.92
C GLY A 214 7.98 -16.30 36.05
N LYS A 215 6.78 -16.33 36.64
CA LYS A 215 5.54 -16.68 35.92
C LYS A 215 5.27 -15.74 34.75
N PHE A 216 5.42 -14.42 34.95
CA PHE A 216 5.22 -13.45 33.87
C PHE A 216 6.20 -13.66 32.70
N LYS A 217 7.48 -13.96 32.97
CA LYS A 217 8.47 -14.27 31.92
C LYS A 217 8.12 -15.54 31.15
N GLU A 218 7.58 -16.55 31.83
CA GLU A 218 7.09 -17.77 31.19
C GLU A 218 5.93 -17.46 30.24
N ASP A 219 4.93 -16.71 30.71
CA ASP A 219 3.75 -16.36 29.92
C ASP A 219 4.13 -15.54 28.67
N VAL A 220 5.04 -14.57 28.79
CA VAL A 220 5.57 -13.81 27.65
C VAL A 220 6.33 -14.70 26.66
N ARG A 221 7.16 -15.63 27.15
CA ARG A 221 7.89 -16.58 26.28
C ARG A 221 6.96 -17.57 25.59
N GLU A 222 5.89 -17.98 26.27
CA GLU A 222 4.87 -18.85 25.70
C GLU A 222 4.12 -18.13 24.58
N LEU A 223 3.60 -16.92 24.86
CA LEU A 223 2.93 -16.09 23.86
C LEU A 223 3.82 -15.85 22.63
N SER A 224 5.07 -15.43 22.85
CA SER A 224 6.02 -15.16 21.77
C SER A 224 6.29 -16.40 20.91
N ARG A 225 6.51 -17.57 21.53
CA ARG A 225 6.72 -18.82 20.79
C ARG A 225 5.48 -19.26 20.03
N ASN A 226 4.29 -19.09 20.63
CA ASN A 226 3.03 -19.43 19.98
C ASN A 226 2.78 -18.53 18.76
N LEU A 227 3.00 -17.23 18.88
CA LEU A 227 2.91 -16.31 17.74
C LEU A 227 3.90 -16.72 16.64
N ALA A 228 5.17 -16.98 16.97
CA ALA A 228 6.17 -17.38 15.99
C ALA A 228 5.84 -18.70 15.27
N LYS A 229 5.22 -19.66 15.97
CA LYS A 229 4.90 -20.98 15.43
C LYS A 229 3.58 -21.01 14.66
N HIS A 230 2.60 -20.22 15.07
CA HIS A 230 1.22 -20.34 14.59
C HIS A 230 0.73 -19.16 13.75
N SER A 231 1.50 -18.07 13.65
CA SER A 231 1.12 -16.95 12.79
C SER A 231 1.50 -17.22 11.33
N THR A 232 0.71 -16.69 10.42
CA THR A 232 1.09 -16.62 9.00
C THR A 232 2.37 -15.80 8.86
N PRO A 233 3.40 -16.29 8.16
CA PRO A 233 4.68 -15.59 8.06
C PRO A 233 4.62 -14.44 7.04
N ILE A 234 3.84 -13.40 7.34
CA ILE A 234 3.59 -12.24 6.46
C ILE A 234 4.84 -11.39 6.20
N TRP A 235 5.88 -11.53 7.02
CA TRP A 235 7.19 -10.92 6.79
C TRP A 235 7.99 -11.62 5.68
N SER A 236 7.63 -12.86 5.32
CA SER A 236 8.30 -13.58 4.25
C SER A 236 7.82 -13.07 2.88
N PRO A 237 8.73 -12.78 1.92
CA PRO A 237 8.35 -12.47 0.55
C PRO A 237 7.62 -13.61 -0.19
N ARG A 238 7.58 -14.81 0.42
CA ARG A 238 6.74 -15.92 -0.06
C ARG A 238 5.26 -15.67 0.18
N TYR A 239 4.92 -14.87 1.18
CA TYR A 239 3.56 -14.41 1.39
C TYR A 239 3.26 -13.28 0.41
N ASN A 240 2.29 -13.49 -0.47
CA ASN A 240 1.78 -12.50 -1.41
C ASN A 240 0.27 -12.71 -1.58
N GLY A 241 -0.44 -12.75 -0.44
CA GLY A 241 -1.86 -13.07 -0.34
C GLY A 241 -2.72 -11.81 -0.25
N HIS A 242 -3.01 -11.37 0.98
CA HIS A 242 -3.79 -10.17 1.25
C HIS A 242 -2.89 -8.95 1.53
N MET A 243 -3.51 -7.81 1.82
CA MET A 243 -2.87 -6.53 2.19
C MET A 243 -2.19 -6.61 3.56
N SER A 244 -1.16 -7.44 3.68
CA SER A 244 -0.41 -7.67 4.92
C SER A 244 1.04 -7.95 4.57
N MET A 245 1.95 -7.15 5.13
CA MET A 245 3.38 -7.20 4.89
C MET A 245 4.13 -6.87 6.19
N ASP A 246 5.46 -7.02 6.18
CA ASP A 246 6.30 -6.60 7.31
C ASP A 246 6.05 -5.13 7.67
N THR A 247 5.99 -4.83 8.96
CA THR A 247 5.74 -3.47 9.43
C THR A 247 7.04 -2.68 9.51
N THR A 248 6.97 -1.38 9.29
CA THR A 248 8.17 -0.53 9.39
C THR A 248 8.68 -0.47 10.82
N LEU A 249 10.01 -0.49 11.00
CA LEU A 249 10.69 -0.28 12.29
C LEU A 249 10.27 1.05 12.94
N ALA A 250 10.08 2.11 12.16
CA ALA A 250 9.58 3.39 12.67
C ALA A 250 8.21 3.25 13.34
N GLY A 251 7.27 2.53 12.71
CA GLY A 251 5.97 2.23 13.30
C GLY A 251 6.06 1.41 14.59
N ILE A 252 6.92 0.39 14.63
CA ILE A 252 7.14 -0.44 15.83
C ILE A 252 7.72 0.41 16.98
N VAL A 253 8.84 1.10 16.72
CA VAL A 253 9.57 1.88 17.73
C VAL A 253 8.73 3.05 18.23
N GLY A 254 8.07 3.78 17.32
CA GLY A 254 7.19 4.89 17.68
C GLY A 254 6.01 4.45 18.55
N TYR A 255 5.38 3.32 18.22
CA TYR A 255 4.28 2.79 19.02
C TYR A 255 4.75 2.36 20.41
N VAL A 256 5.86 1.63 20.52
CA VAL A 256 6.41 1.21 21.83
C VAL A 256 6.80 2.43 22.66
N ALA A 257 7.44 3.43 22.06
CA ALA A 257 7.82 4.66 22.74
C ALA A 257 6.60 5.39 23.33
N ALA A 258 5.56 5.60 22.53
CA ALA A 258 4.34 6.27 23.00
C ALA A 258 3.58 5.43 24.03
N MET A 259 3.50 4.10 23.86
CA MET A 259 2.78 3.19 24.76
C MET A 259 3.32 3.22 26.19
N LEU A 260 4.62 3.48 26.39
CA LEU A 260 5.21 3.63 27.72
C LEU A 260 4.67 4.84 28.49
N HIS A 261 4.18 5.86 27.77
CA HIS A 261 3.50 7.03 28.34
C HIS A 261 1.98 6.88 28.36
N ASN A 262 1.42 5.95 27.56
CA ASN A 262 -0.01 5.66 27.45
C ASN A 262 -0.90 6.91 27.30
N PRO A 263 -0.59 7.82 26.36
CA PRO A 263 -1.37 9.04 26.18
C PRO A 263 -2.76 8.73 25.64
N ASN A 264 -3.73 9.57 26.00
CA ASN A 264 -5.09 9.50 25.47
C ASN A 264 -5.41 10.75 24.64
N ASN A 265 -5.37 10.62 23.31
CA ASN A 265 -5.58 11.73 22.36
C ASN A 265 -7.00 12.32 22.35
N VAL A 266 -7.95 11.77 23.11
CA VAL A 266 -9.28 12.40 23.28
C VAL A 266 -9.21 13.68 24.13
N GLY A 267 -8.25 13.74 25.07
CA GLY A 267 -8.07 14.85 25.99
C GLY A 267 -6.65 15.36 25.91
N THR A 268 -6.48 16.62 25.48
CA THR A 268 -5.17 17.23 25.27
C THR A 268 -4.31 17.28 26.54
N GLU A 269 -4.93 17.35 27.71
CA GLU A 269 -4.26 17.33 29.01
C GLU A 269 -3.52 16.02 29.30
N GLY A 270 -3.99 14.91 28.74
CA GLY A 270 -3.39 13.58 28.89
C GLY A 270 -2.49 13.16 27.73
N SER A 271 -2.30 14.05 26.74
CA SER A 271 -1.69 13.68 25.46
C SER A 271 -1.10 14.89 24.70
N ALA A 272 -0.66 15.92 25.41
CA ALA A 272 -0.28 17.22 24.82
C ALA A 272 0.64 17.10 23.59
N LEU A 273 1.66 16.23 23.67
CA LEU A 273 2.54 15.95 22.54
C LEU A 273 1.87 15.12 21.45
N THR A 274 1.26 13.97 21.79
CA THR A 274 0.72 13.04 20.79
C THR A 274 -0.53 13.56 20.10
N SER A 275 -1.31 14.45 20.73
CA SER A 275 -2.39 15.21 20.09
C SER A 275 -1.85 16.15 19.01
N GLN A 276 -0.73 16.83 19.28
CA GLN A 276 -0.08 17.70 18.30
C GLN A 276 0.53 16.90 17.15
N LEU A 277 1.17 15.75 17.43
CA LEU A 277 1.68 14.85 16.41
C LEU A 277 0.57 14.29 15.51
N GLU A 278 -0.59 13.92 16.07
CA GLU A 278 -1.72 13.48 15.27
C GLU A 278 -2.23 14.57 14.33
N LYS A 279 -2.28 15.82 14.80
CA LYS A 279 -2.62 16.96 13.94
C LYS A 279 -1.62 17.12 12.79
N GLU A 280 -0.32 17.00 13.06
CA GLU A 280 0.72 17.05 12.04
C GLU A 280 0.57 15.91 11.01
N VAL A 281 0.28 14.69 11.48
CA VAL A 281 -0.03 13.55 10.59
C VAL A 281 -1.27 13.85 9.74
N GLY A 282 -2.32 14.44 10.31
CA GLY A 282 -3.50 14.88 9.57
C GLY A 282 -3.18 15.89 8.47
N GLU A 283 -2.33 16.87 8.76
CA GLU A 283 -1.85 17.87 7.80
C GLU A 283 -0.98 17.24 6.71
N ASP A 284 -0.10 16.30 7.05
CA ASP A 284 0.73 15.56 6.11
C ASP A 284 -0.09 14.71 5.16
N LEU A 285 -1.13 14.01 5.66
CA LEU A 285 -2.06 13.24 4.84
C LEU A 285 -2.85 14.15 3.88
N CYS A 286 -3.31 15.31 4.36
CA CYS A 286 -3.97 16.30 3.51
C CYS A 286 -3.03 16.76 2.38
N ARG A 287 -1.78 17.10 2.72
CA ARG A 287 -0.77 17.55 1.74
C ARG A 287 -0.44 16.46 0.72
N MET A 288 -0.31 15.21 1.17
CA MET A 288 -0.04 14.05 0.31
C MET A 288 -1.16 13.82 -0.71
N LEU A 289 -2.42 14.04 -0.31
CA LEU A 289 -3.59 13.96 -1.19
C LEU A 289 -3.82 15.22 -2.04
N GLY A 290 -2.97 16.24 -1.94
CA GLY A 290 -3.08 17.49 -2.69
C GLY A 290 -4.10 18.49 -2.12
N TYR A 291 -4.57 18.29 -0.89
CA TYR A 291 -5.38 19.27 -0.18
C TYR A 291 -4.50 20.31 0.50
N TYR A 292 -4.53 21.54 -0.02
CA TYR A 292 -3.78 22.66 0.52
C TYR A 292 -4.70 23.69 1.18
N LYS A 293 -4.20 24.29 2.26
CA LYS A 293 -4.85 25.46 2.87
C LYS A 293 -4.91 26.60 1.85
N ASN A 294 -6.10 27.17 1.68
CA ASN A 294 -6.31 28.39 0.91
C ASN A 294 -7.08 29.42 1.77
N ARG A 295 -7.50 30.55 1.18
CA ARG A 295 -8.21 31.61 1.91
C ARG A 295 -9.55 31.15 2.51
N ASN A 296 -10.22 30.20 1.87
CA ASN A 296 -11.59 29.82 2.19
C ASN A 296 -11.67 28.45 2.88
N VAL A 297 -10.69 27.57 2.66
CA VAL A 297 -10.70 26.19 3.13
C VAL A 297 -9.38 25.86 3.83
N THR A 298 -9.49 25.34 5.05
CA THR A 298 -8.38 24.71 5.77
C THR A 298 -8.65 23.21 5.81
N PRO A 299 -7.87 22.37 5.11
CA PRO A 299 -8.05 20.93 5.17
C PRO A 299 -7.65 20.40 6.55
N TRP A 300 -8.26 19.30 6.96
CA TRP A 300 -8.04 18.67 8.25
C TRP A 300 -8.22 17.16 8.12
N GLY A 301 -7.43 16.41 8.87
CA GLY A 301 -7.52 14.96 8.98
C GLY A 301 -7.12 14.49 10.38
N HIS A 302 -7.50 13.26 10.71
CA HIS A 302 -7.16 12.61 11.98
C HIS A 302 -7.07 11.10 11.79
N LEU A 303 -6.55 10.38 12.79
CA LEU A 303 -6.42 8.93 12.74
C LEU A 303 -7.71 8.26 13.25
N THR A 304 -8.11 7.19 12.57
CA THR A 304 -9.19 6.32 13.04
C THR A 304 -8.64 4.93 13.33
N SER A 305 -9.44 4.06 13.98
CA SER A 305 -9.04 2.67 14.20
C SER A 305 -8.87 1.85 12.92
N GLY A 306 -9.33 2.37 11.78
CA GLY A 306 -9.11 1.80 10.45
C GLY A 306 -10.09 2.33 9.41
N GLY A 307 -9.87 1.96 8.14
CA GLY A 307 -10.64 2.50 7.01
C GLY A 307 -12.16 2.28 7.08
N SER A 308 -12.64 1.25 7.81
CA SER A 308 -14.08 1.06 8.03
C SER A 308 -14.71 2.19 8.85
N VAL A 309 -14.02 2.69 9.88
CA VAL A 309 -14.47 3.79 10.73
C VAL A 309 -14.31 5.12 9.99
N ALA A 310 -13.20 5.33 9.27
CA ALA A 310 -13.06 6.50 8.39
C ALA A 310 -14.22 6.61 7.37
N ASN A 311 -14.59 5.50 6.73
CA ASN A 311 -15.74 5.47 5.82
C ASN A 311 -17.09 5.71 6.55
N LEU A 312 -17.19 5.34 7.83
CA LEU A 312 -18.39 5.58 8.64
C LEU A 312 -18.50 7.06 9.00
N GLU A 313 -17.40 7.68 9.40
CA GLU A 313 -17.34 9.13 9.66
C GLU A 313 -17.64 9.94 8.40
N ALA A 314 -17.10 9.53 7.24
CA ALA A 314 -17.47 10.14 5.95
C ALA A 314 -18.97 10.00 5.67
N THR A 315 -19.55 8.82 5.93
CA THR A 315 -21.00 8.57 5.80
C THR A 315 -21.82 9.45 6.73
N TRP A 316 -21.38 9.58 7.96
CA TRP A 316 -22.00 10.46 8.95
C TRP A 316 -21.94 11.92 8.53
N ALA A 317 -20.77 12.38 8.05
CA ALA A 317 -20.55 13.75 7.60
C ALA A 317 -21.45 14.11 6.42
N PHE A 318 -21.46 13.33 5.32
CA PHE A 318 -22.30 13.67 4.17
C PHE A 318 -23.79 13.54 4.47
N ARG A 319 -24.20 12.64 5.38
CA ARG A 319 -25.60 12.51 5.81
C ARG A 319 -26.05 13.78 6.51
N ASN A 320 -25.27 14.25 7.48
CA ASN A 320 -25.59 15.45 8.23
C ASN A 320 -25.54 16.70 7.34
N LEU A 321 -24.51 16.80 6.48
CA LEU A 321 -24.34 17.90 5.54
C LEU A 321 -25.55 18.05 4.63
N LYS A 322 -26.09 16.95 4.10
CA LYS A 322 -27.23 16.96 3.18
C LYS A 322 -28.48 17.60 3.80
N PHE A 323 -28.72 17.38 5.09
CA PHE A 323 -29.92 17.88 5.78
C PHE A 323 -29.70 19.19 6.53
N TYR A 324 -28.46 19.65 6.68
CA TYR A 324 -28.16 20.90 7.39
C TYR A 324 -28.97 22.11 6.87
N PRO A 325 -29.13 22.33 5.54
CA PRO A 325 -29.96 23.42 5.04
C PRO A 325 -31.45 23.29 5.41
N LEU A 326 -31.97 22.07 5.50
CA LEU A 326 -33.35 21.85 5.94
C LEU A 326 -33.50 22.10 7.44
N SER A 327 -32.54 21.67 8.26
CA SER A 327 -32.51 22.02 9.69
C SER A 327 -32.42 23.53 9.92
N LEU A 328 -31.65 24.26 9.09
CA LEU A 328 -31.62 25.72 9.13
C LEU A 328 -32.98 26.31 8.72
N ARG A 329 -33.61 25.77 7.66
CA ARG A 329 -34.97 26.20 7.25
C ARG A 329 -35.97 26.06 8.39
N GLU A 330 -35.96 24.94 9.12
CA GLU A 330 -36.81 24.73 10.29
C GLU A 330 -36.63 25.83 11.34
N ALA A 331 -35.38 26.18 11.66
CA ALA A 331 -35.10 27.26 12.60
C ALA A 331 -35.54 28.65 12.10
N THR A 332 -35.74 28.82 10.79
CA THR A 332 -36.27 30.06 10.20
C THR A 332 -37.80 30.10 10.09
N LEU A 333 -38.55 29.03 10.37
CA LEU A 333 -40.01 29.04 10.29
C LEU A 333 -40.64 29.94 11.37
N ALA A 334 -41.95 30.23 11.24
CA ALA A 334 -42.68 30.99 12.26
C ALA A 334 -42.49 30.30 13.63
N ASP A 335 -42.08 31.07 14.64
CA ASP A 335 -41.68 30.64 16.00
C ASP A 335 -40.27 30.03 16.14
N GLY A 336 -39.50 29.93 15.06
CA GLY A 336 -38.11 29.50 15.09
C GLY A 336 -37.15 30.59 15.62
N PRO A 337 -36.03 30.20 16.25
CA PRO A 337 -35.04 31.13 16.81
C PRO A 337 -34.33 31.99 15.75
N LEU A 338 -34.43 31.61 14.47
CA LEU A 338 -33.89 32.35 13.33
C LEU A 338 -34.99 32.87 12.40
N SER A 339 -36.23 32.97 12.88
CA SER A 339 -37.39 33.46 12.11
C SER A 339 -37.21 34.87 11.54
N PHE A 340 -36.37 35.69 12.16
CA PHE A 340 -36.03 37.02 11.66
C PHE A 340 -35.40 37.01 10.26
N LEU A 341 -34.75 35.90 9.83
CA LEU A 341 -34.20 35.75 8.49
C LEU A 341 -35.27 35.74 7.38
N GLN A 342 -36.54 35.53 7.73
CA GLN A 342 -37.64 35.67 6.77
C GLN A 342 -37.83 37.12 6.30
N HIS A 343 -37.50 38.09 7.16
CA HIS A 343 -37.78 39.51 6.97
C HIS A 343 -36.51 40.38 7.08
N SER A 344 -35.33 39.78 7.05
CA SER A 344 -34.07 40.50 7.20
C SER A 344 -33.79 41.38 5.98
N GLU A 345 -33.28 42.59 6.23
CA GLU A 345 -32.79 43.50 5.18
C GLU A 345 -31.30 43.82 5.43
N PRO A 346 -30.39 43.46 4.50
CA PRO A 346 -30.63 42.71 3.27
C PRO A 346 -31.05 41.24 3.53
N PRO A 347 -31.74 40.58 2.57
CA PRO A 347 -32.14 39.18 2.70
C PRO A 347 -30.92 38.26 2.74
N PHE A 348 -31.01 37.18 3.53
CA PHE A 348 -29.96 36.17 3.55
C PHE A 348 -30.02 35.33 2.28
N GLU A 349 -29.17 35.65 1.31
CA GLU A 349 -29.13 34.96 0.04
C GLU A 349 -28.08 33.85 0.00
N VAL A 350 -28.36 32.78 -0.72
CA VAL A 350 -27.38 31.73 -1.01
C VAL A 350 -27.39 31.41 -2.51
N GLU A 351 -26.30 30.84 -2.99
CA GLU A 351 -26.16 30.39 -4.37
C GLU A 351 -26.66 28.94 -4.51
N THR A 352 -27.55 28.68 -5.46
CA THR A 352 -27.99 27.32 -5.78
C THR A 352 -26.89 26.52 -6.49
N SER A 353 -27.08 25.20 -6.66
CA SER A 353 -26.24 24.34 -7.51
C SER A 353 -25.96 24.93 -8.89
N GLN A 354 -26.96 25.62 -9.46
CA GLN A 354 -26.96 26.22 -10.79
C GLN A 354 -26.32 27.62 -10.85
N GLY A 355 -25.82 28.15 -9.74
CA GLY A 355 -25.20 29.47 -9.69
C GLY A 355 -26.18 30.64 -9.55
N VAL A 356 -27.45 30.38 -9.22
CA VAL A 356 -28.47 31.43 -9.05
C VAL A 356 -28.53 31.85 -7.59
N ARG A 357 -28.42 33.16 -7.32
CA ARG A 357 -28.61 33.72 -5.98
C ARG A 357 -30.09 33.86 -5.66
N LYS A 358 -30.53 33.30 -4.53
CA LYS A 358 -31.91 33.38 -4.03
C LYS A 358 -31.92 33.58 -2.53
N GLN A 359 -32.97 34.23 -2.01
CA GLN A 359 -33.21 34.29 -0.58
C GLN A 359 -33.36 32.87 -0.02
N PHE A 360 -32.60 32.54 1.02
CA PHE A 360 -32.51 31.20 1.59
C PHE A 360 -33.89 30.61 1.95
N THR A 361 -34.76 31.43 2.56
CA THR A 361 -36.11 31.03 2.99
C THR A 361 -37.05 30.73 1.82
N GLN A 362 -36.72 31.19 0.61
CA GLN A 362 -37.51 30.99 -0.62
C GLN A 362 -37.07 29.78 -1.43
N LEU A 363 -35.97 29.11 -1.06
CA LEU A 363 -35.52 27.91 -1.76
C LEU A 363 -36.53 26.77 -1.63
N SER A 364 -36.72 26.02 -2.71
CA SER A 364 -37.45 24.76 -2.69
C SER A 364 -36.69 23.69 -1.88
N VAL A 365 -37.39 22.66 -1.44
CA VAL A 365 -36.77 21.50 -0.75
C VAL A 365 -35.70 20.85 -1.64
N TRP A 366 -35.98 20.73 -2.93
CA TRP A 366 -35.05 20.13 -3.89
C TRP A 366 -33.77 20.98 -4.07
N GLU A 367 -33.89 22.31 -4.14
CA GLU A 367 -32.72 23.19 -4.17
C GLU A 367 -31.90 23.11 -2.88
N LEU A 368 -32.55 23.07 -1.71
CA LEU A 368 -31.87 22.94 -0.41
C LEU A 368 -31.07 21.63 -0.32
N LEU A 369 -31.63 20.53 -0.83
CA LEU A 369 -30.97 19.21 -0.86
C LEU A 369 -29.82 19.13 -1.89
N ASN A 370 -29.72 20.09 -2.81
CA ASN A 370 -28.70 20.12 -3.86
C ASN A 370 -27.75 21.31 -3.75
N LEU A 371 -27.78 22.08 -2.66
CA LEU A 371 -26.73 23.06 -2.38
C LEU A 371 -25.34 22.39 -2.38
N LYS A 372 -24.35 23.10 -2.93
CA LYS A 372 -22.97 22.59 -2.98
C LYS A 372 -22.42 22.43 -1.56
N PRO A 373 -21.55 21.43 -1.30
CA PRO A 373 -20.92 21.26 0.00
C PRO A 373 -20.26 22.54 0.54
N SER A 374 -19.56 23.29 -0.32
CA SER A 374 -18.96 24.59 0.04
C SER A 374 -20.01 25.59 0.53
N THR A 375 -21.13 25.73 -0.20
CA THR A 375 -22.23 26.62 0.16
C THR A 375 -22.83 26.25 1.51
N VAL A 376 -23.03 24.96 1.79
CA VAL A 376 -23.58 24.50 3.08
C VAL A 376 -22.61 24.75 4.23
N LEU A 377 -21.32 24.46 4.04
CA LEU A 377 -20.28 24.67 5.05
C LEU A 377 -20.02 26.15 5.35
N GLU A 378 -20.31 27.06 4.41
CA GLU A 378 -20.21 28.50 4.60
C GLU A 378 -21.37 29.11 5.40
N LEU A 379 -22.52 28.44 5.51
CA LEU A 379 -23.73 28.99 6.16
C LEU A 379 -23.44 29.51 7.59
N PRO A 380 -22.77 28.76 8.49
CA PRO A 380 -22.49 29.26 9.84
C PRO A 380 -21.63 30.52 9.84
N THR A 381 -20.56 30.53 9.05
CA THR A 381 -19.62 31.66 8.97
C THR A 381 -20.28 32.89 8.36
N ARG A 382 -21.14 32.71 7.34
CA ARG A 382 -21.90 33.80 6.73
C ARG A 382 -22.96 34.36 7.67
N LEU A 383 -23.70 33.51 8.38
CA LEU A 383 -24.66 33.96 9.39
C LEU A 383 -23.97 34.76 10.50
N ALA A 384 -22.78 34.36 10.91
CA ALA A 384 -21.97 35.11 11.87
C ALA A 384 -21.51 36.46 11.31
N ALA A 385 -21.04 36.50 10.07
CA ALA A 385 -20.52 37.72 9.45
C ALA A 385 -21.61 38.73 9.06
N GLU A 386 -22.75 38.26 8.54
CA GLU A 386 -23.83 39.09 7.99
C GLU A 386 -24.84 39.52 9.05
N TYR A 387 -25.06 38.69 10.08
CA TYR A 387 -26.09 38.92 11.11
C TYR A 387 -25.55 38.90 12.54
N PHE A 388 -24.23 38.89 12.73
CA PHE A 388 -23.58 38.89 14.05
C PHE A 388 -24.03 37.73 14.96
N ILE A 389 -24.45 36.62 14.36
CA ILE A 389 -24.82 35.41 15.09
C ILE A 389 -23.56 34.73 15.64
N SER A 390 -23.48 34.54 16.96
CA SER A 390 -22.39 33.77 17.56
C SER A 390 -22.52 32.28 17.24
N SER A 391 -21.40 31.57 17.19
CA SER A 391 -21.39 30.11 17.00
C SER A 391 -22.18 29.38 18.10
N THR A 392 -22.06 29.82 19.35
CA THR A 392 -22.81 29.26 20.50
C THR A 392 -24.32 29.44 20.34
N PHE A 393 -24.77 30.63 19.91
CA PHE A 393 -26.18 30.86 19.66
C PHE A 393 -26.68 30.02 18.49
N LEU A 394 -25.95 30.00 17.37
CA LEU A 394 -26.33 29.21 16.19
C LEU A 394 -26.45 27.72 16.51
N GLN A 395 -25.48 27.18 17.25
CA GLN A 395 -25.52 25.79 17.71
C GLN A 395 -26.77 25.53 18.54
N SER A 396 -27.06 26.38 19.53
CA SER A 396 -28.25 26.24 20.38
C SER A 396 -29.56 26.36 19.58
N ALA A 397 -29.61 27.30 18.64
CA ALA A 397 -30.77 27.57 17.79
C ALA A 397 -31.07 26.42 16.82
N LEU A 398 -30.04 25.75 16.30
CA LEU A 398 -30.19 24.65 15.35
C LEU A 398 -30.33 23.29 16.02
N ASN A 399 -29.80 23.11 17.23
CA ASN A 399 -29.75 21.81 17.91
C ASN A 399 -31.09 21.04 17.88
N PRO A 400 -32.27 21.65 18.12
CA PRO A 400 -33.54 20.93 18.07
C PRO A 400 -33.94 20.38 16.68
N TYR A 401 -33.34 20.90 15.61
CA TYR A 401 -33.73 20.63 14.22
C TYR A 401 -32.70 19.80 13.45
N LEU A 402 -31.48 19.69 13.98
CA LEU A 402 -30.39 18.92 13.42
C LEU A 402 -30.73 17.42 13.41
N VAL A 403 -30.36 16.72 12.33
CA VAL A 403 -30.58 15.26 12.21
C VAL A 403 -29.81 14.44 13.24
N GLN A 404 -28.78 15.02 13.86
CA GLN A 404 -28.10 14.46 15.02
C GLN A 404 -29.02 14.34 16.24
N THR A 405 -30.03 15.21 16.34
CA THR A 405 -31.00 15.27 17.44
C THR A 405 -32.30 14.57 17.08
N THR A 406 -32.86 14.84 15.89
CA THR A 406 -34.20 14.37 15.50
C THR A 406 -34.18 13.04 14.74
N GLY A 407 -33.05 12.67 14.15
CA GLY A 407 -32.99 11.67 13.11
C GLY A 407 -33.46 12.21 11.75
N LYS A 408 -32.84 11.72 10.66
CA LYS A 408 -33.15 12.21 9.30
C LYS A 408 -34.60 11.94 8.87
N ASP A 409 -35.19 10.85 9.35
CA ASP A 409 -36.51 10.37 8.92
C ASP A 409 -37.63 11.37 9.27
N VAL A 410 -37.42 12.17 10.33
CA VAL A 410 -38.35 13.24 10.72
C VAL A 410 -38.42 14.31 9.63
N LEU A 411 -37.26 14.75 9.11
CA LEU A 411 -37.21 15.72 8.02
C LEU A 411 -37.67 15.09 6.70
N GLU A 412 -37.32 13.84 6.44
CA GLU A 412 -37.80 13.12 5.25
C GLU A 412 -39.32 13.03 5.23
N ALA A 413 -39.96 12.64 6.34
CA ALA A 413 -41.41 12.57 6.45
C ALA A 413 -42.06 13.95 6.34
N LYS A 414 -41.53 14.96 7.03
CA LYS A 414 -42.08 16.32 7.02
C LYS A 414 -42.09 16.94 5.63
N TYR A 415 -41.02 16.75 4.87
CA TYR A 415 -40.84 17.37 3.56
C TYR A 415 -41.16 16.44 2.38
N GLY A 416 -41.63 15.21 2.64
CA GLY A 416 -41.94 14.23 1.60
C GLY A 416 -40.72 13.80 0.79
N ILE A 417 -39.54 13.74 1.41
CA ILE A 417 -38.27 13.45 0.73
C ILE A 417 -38.11 11.93 0.64
N PRO A 418 -37.90 11.36 -0.56
CA PRO A 418 -37.62 9.93 -0.70
C PRO A 418 -36.24 9.59 -0.12
N PRO A 419 -36.00 8.34 0.33
CA PRO A 419 -34.71 7.93 0.87
C PRO A 419 -33.56 8.18 -0.11
N GLY A 420 -32.62 9.03 0.29
CA GLY A 420 -31.47 9.42 -0.53
C GLY A 420 -30.50 8.28 -0.81
N LYS A 421 -29.70 8.41 -1.86
CA LYS A 421 -28.80 7.35 -2.35
C LYS A 421 -27.33 7.69 -2.17
N VAL A 422 -26.50 6.67 -1.93
CA VAL A 422 -25.05 6.71 -2.06
C VAL A 422 -24.67 5.83 -3.24
N LEU A 423 -23.93 6.37 -4.20
CA LEU A 423 -23.60 5.66 -5.46
C LEU A 423 -22.13 5.24 -5.43
N LEU A 424 -21.85 3.99 -5.77
CA LEU A 424 -20.48 3.46 -5.75
C LEU A 424 -20.35 2.19 -6.59
N GLY A 425 -19.14 1.90 -7.06
CA GLY A 425 -18.88 0.74 -7.92
C GLY A 425 -19.20 -0.59 -7.24
N ALA A 426 -19.58 -1.59 -8.04
CA ALA A 426 -19.88 -2.94 -7.57
C ALA A 426 -18.72 -3.60 -6.77
N THR A 427 -17.48 -3.17 -7.01
CA THR A 427 -16.24 -3.61 -6.35
C THR A 427 -16.02 -2.98 -4.96
N LYS A 428 -17.03 -2.31 -4.41
CA LYS A 428 -16.97 -1.66 -3.09
C LYS A 428 -16.54 -2.62 -1.98
N HIS A 429 -15.81 -2.06 -1.03
CA HIS A 429 -15.55 -2.73 0.25
C HIS A 429 -16.85 -2.86 1.06
N TYR A 430 -17.01 -3.98 1.77
CA TYR A 430 -18.22 -4.31 2.56
C TYR A 430 -18.55 -3.27 3.64
N SER A 431 -17.60 -2.41 4.02
CA SER A 431 -17.84 -1.33 4.99
C SER A 431 -18.94 -0.37 4.56
N TRP A 432 -19.11 -0.11 3.27
CA TRP A 432 -20.10 0.86 2.79
C TRP A 432 -21.55 0.47 3.11
N PRO A 433 -22.06 -0.71 2.71
CA PRO A 433 -23.41 -1.13 3.09
C PRO A 433 -23.56 -1.31 4.61
N LYS A 434 -22.52 -1.78 5.31
CA LYS A 434 -22.49 -1.83 6.78
C LYS A 434 -22.70 -0.44 7.40
N ASN A 435 -22.00 0.57 6.89
CA ASN A 435 -22.10 1.95 7.38
C ASN A 435 -23.47 2.56 7.04
N GLY A 436 -24.08 2.15 5.93
CA GLY A 436 -25.48 2.48 5.64
C GLY A 436 -26.44 1.99 6.72
N ALA A 437 -26.28 0.73 7.15
CA ALA A 437 -27.09 0.19 8.24
C ALA A 437 -26.85 0.94 9.57
N ILE A 438 -25.59 1.18 9.95
CA ILE A 438 -25.22 1.84 11.21
C ILE A 438 -25.71 3.31 11.24
N SER A 439 -25.58 4.04 10.13
CA SER A 439 -25.92 5.47 10.07
C SER A 439 -27.42 5.77 9.92
N GLY A 440 -28.26 4.73 9.83
CA GLY A 440 -29.70 4.86 9.60
C GLY A 440 -30.07 5.23 8.15
N ILE A 441 -29.10 5.27 7.22
CA ILE A 441 -29.39 5.43 5.78
C ILE A 441 -30.02 4.15 5.22
N GLY A 442 -29.63 2.99 5.72
CA GLY A 442 -30.04 1.68 5.21
C GLY A 442 -29.10 1.19 4.09
N SER A 443 -28.69 -0.07 4.18
CA SER A 443 -27.78 -0.69 3.20
C SER A 443 -28.37 -0.70 1.78
N ALA A 444 -29.70 -0.83 1.64
CA ALA A 444 -30.42 -0.79 0.36
C ALA A 444 -30.34 0.56 -0.37
N ASN A 445 -29.87 1.61 0.31
CA ASN A 445 -29.68 2.93 -0.28
C ASN A 445 -28.23 3.17 -0.76
N PHE A 446 -27.35 2.18 -0.62
CA PHE A 446 -26.01 2.15 -1.21
C PHE A 446 -26.09 1.40 -2.54
N ILE A 447 -26.23 2.16 -3.62
CA ILE A 447 -26.56 1.65 -4.94
C ILE A 447 -25.28 1.30 -5.70
N GLU A 448 -25.22 0.06 -6.13
CA GLU A 448 -24.16 -0.46 -6.99
C GLU A 448 -24.29 0.12 -8.39
N VAL A 449 -23.24 0.82 -8.82
CA VAL A 449 -23.01 1.16 -10.22
C VAL A 449 -22.18 0.02 -10.84
N SER A 450 -22.47 -0.34 -12.09
CA SER A 450 -21.67 -1.33 -12.82
C SER A 450 -20.20 -0.89 -12.91
N VAL A 451 -19.35 -1.86 -13.24
CA VAL A 451 -17.93 -1.63 -13.47
C VAL A 451 -17.55 -2.02 -14.89
N ASP A 452 -16.50 -1.40 -15.41
CA ASP A 452 -15.90 -1.75 -16.70
C ASP A 452 -15.10 -3.07 -16.63
N GLU A 453 -14.54 -3.50 -17.76
CA GLU A 453 -13.70 -4.70 -17.85
C GLU A 453 -12.42 -4.63 -17.00
N GLN A 454 -12.06 -3.45 -16.50
CA GLN A 454 -10.91 -3.21 -15.63
C GLN A 454 -11.33 -3.04 -14.15
N ALA A 455 -12.56 -3.41 -13.82
CA ALA A 455 -13.14 -3.37 -12.47
C ALA A 455 -13.24 -1.95 -11.88
N ARG A 456 -13.30 -0.92 -12.73
CA ARG A 456 -13.48 0.50 -12.37
C ARG A 456 -14.93 0.89 -12.55
N LEU A 457 -15.42 1.87 -11.78
CA LEU A 457 -16.76 2.41 -11.90
C LEU A 457 -17.08 2.86 -13.34
N ASP A 458 -18.19 2.35 -13.87
CA ASP A 458 -18.71 2.71 -15.20
C ASP A 458 -19.40 4.08 -15.14
N THR A 459 -18.79 5.05 -15.81
CA THR A 459 -19.22 6.45 -15.81
C THR A 459 -20.52 6.68 -16.60
N GLU A 460 -20.80 5.88 -17.62
CA GLU A 460 -22.06 5.97 -18.38
C GLU A 460 -23.22 5.37 -17.58
N ALA A 461 -22.99 4.26 -16.88
CA ALA A 461 -23.98 3.72 -15.95
C ALA A 461 -24.26 4.68 -14.79
N LEU A 462 -23.22 5.37 -14.28
CA LEU A 462 -23.39 6.42 -13.26
C LEU A 462 -24.29 7.55 -13.78
N ARG A 463 -24.06 8.04 -15.01
CA ARG A 463 -24.91 9.07 -15.65
C ARG A 463 -26.35 8.61 -15.76
N ALA A 464 -26.60 7.42 -16.32
CA ALA A 464 -27.95 6.88 -16.48
C ALA A 464 -28.71 6.77 -15.15
N LEU A 465 -28.00 6.40 -14.08
CA LEU A 465 -28.56 6.35 -12.74
C LEU A 465 -28.87 7.75 -12.20
N LEU A 466 -27.93 8.70 -12.29
CA LEU A 466 -28.14 10.08 -11.85
C LEU A 466 -29.31 10.75 -12.57
N ASP A 467 -29.44 10.54 -13.88
CA ASP A 467 -30.58 11.00 -14.69
C ASP A 467 -31.91 10.49 -14.13
N THR A 468 -31.95 9.24 -13.71
CA THR A 468 -33.15 8.63 -13.12
C THR A 468 -33.46 9.22 -11.76
N LEU A 469 -32.44 9.47 -10.93
CA LEU A 469 -32.61 10.04 -9.60
C LEU A 469 -33.07 11.50 -9.65
N ILE A 470 -32.53 12.32 -10.56
CA ILE A 470 -33.00 13.70 -10.78
C ILE A 470 -34.46 13.72 -11.22
N ARG A 471 -34.84 12.92 -12.22
CA ARG A 471 -36.24 12.86 -12.69
C ARG A 471 -37.23 12.49 -11.58
N LYS A 472 -36.80 11.67 -10.63
CA LYS A 472 -37.62 11.23 -9.49
C LYS A 472 -37.46 12.11 -8.25
N GLN A 473 -36.65 13.18 -8.32
CA GLN A 473 -36.26 14.02 -7.19
C GLN A 473 -35.78 13.21 -5.97
N ILE A 474 -34.95 12.20 -6.23
CA ILE A 474 -34.30 11.41 -5.18
C ILE A 474 -32.92 12.00 -4.91
N PRO A 475 -32.65 12.49 -3.68
CA PRO A 475 -31.38 13.13 -3.38
C PRO A 475 -30.22 12.13 -3.38
N VAL A 476 -29.05 12.58 -3.85
CA VAL A 476 -27.79 11.84 -3.75
C VAL A 476 -26.97 12.40 -2.60
N PHE A 477 -26.63 11.55 -1.64
CA PHE A 477 -25.75 11.89 -0.53
C PHE A 477 -24.31 12.03 -0.99
N ALA A 478 -23.81 11.03 -1.73
CA ALA A 478 -22.44 10.98 -2.21
C ALA A 478 -22.29 10.03 -3.40
N VAL A 479 -21.26 10.28 -4.20
CA VAL A 479 -20.66 9.30 -5.11
C VAL A 479 -19.29 8.92 -4.53
N VAL A 480 -19.02 7.63 -4.36
CA VAL A 480 -17.75 7.13 -3.83
C VAL A 480 -16.91 6.62 -4.99
N ALA A 481 -15.71 7.19 -5.15
CA ALA A 481 -14.68 6.67 -6.04
C ALA A 481 -13.66 5.86 -5.23
N ILE A 482 -13.31 4.68 -5.72
CA ILE A 482 -12.38 3.74 -5.09
C ILE A 482 -11.00 3.90 -5.74
N ALA A 483 -9.98 4.23 -4.94
CA ALA A 483 -8.59 4.24 -5.37
C ALA A 483 -7.87 3.01 -4.79
N GLY A 484 -7.80 1.93 -5.57
CA GLY A 484 -7.28 0.64 -5.14
C GLY A 484 -8.39 -0.26 -4.59
N SER A 485 -9.20 -0.85 -5.49
CA SER A 485 -10.24 -1.81 -5.11
C SER A 485 -9.62 -3.06 -4.47
N THR A 486 -10.33 -3.65 -3.50
CA THR A 486 -9.77 -4.70 -2.63
C THR A 486 -9.22 -5.90 -3.41
N GLU A 487 -9.97 -6.35 -4.41
CA GLU A 487 -9.67 -7.59 -5.14
C GLU A 487 -8.79 -7.35 -6.38
N HIS A 488 -8.85 -6.16 -7.00
CA HIS A 488 -8.22 -5.90 -8.30
C HIS A 488 -7.16 -4.80 -8.27
N GLY A 489 -7.05 -4.04 -7.17
CA GLY A 489 -6.22 -2.84 -7.13
C GLY A 489 -6.65 -1.76 -8.13
N ALA A 490 -7.89 -1.80 -8.60
CA ALA A 490 -8.40 -0.89 -9.63
C ALA A 490 -8.63 0.51 -9.05
N CYS A 491 -8.38 1.54 -9.87
CA CYS A 491 -8.66 2.94 -9.53
C CYS A 491 -9.79 3.46 -10.41
N ASP A 492 -10.87 3.90 -9.77
CA ASP A 492 -12.00 4.53 -10.45
C ASP A 492 -11.57 5.85 -11.13
N PRO A 493 -12.24 6.25 -12.23
CA PRO A 493 -11.89 7.45 -12.99
C PRO A 493 -12.36 8.72 -12.26
N VAL A 494 -11.67 9.11 -11.18
CA VAL A 494 -12.02 10.27 -10.33
C VAL A 494 -12.21 11.55 -11.15
N SER A 495 -11.37 11.80 -12.15
CA SER A 495 -11.48 12.99 -13.02
C SER A 495 -12.81 13.04 -13.78
N GLU A 496 -13.28 11.91 -14.29
CA GLU A 496 -14.56 11.82 -15.01
C GLU A 496 -15.74 11.94 -14.06
N ILE A 497 -15.65 11.34 -12.86
CA ILE A 497 -16.67 11.48 -11.80
C ILE A 497 -16.81 12.96 -11.38
N VAL A 498 -15.71 13.70 -11.29
CA VAL A 498 -15.72 15.15 -11.02
C VAL A 498 -16.39 15.93 -12.16
N GLN A 499 -16.09 15.60 -13.42
CA GLN A 499 -16.77 16.21 -14.58
C GLN A 499 -18.29 15.91 -14.58
N ILE A 500 -18.68 14.68 -14.25
CA ILE A 500 -20.08 14.30 -14.07
C ILE A 500 -20.74 15.16 -13.00
N ARG A 501 -20.09 15.35 -11.83
CA ARG A 501 -20.62 16.22 -10.78
C ARG A 501 -20.87 17.64 -11.31
N GLU A 502 -19.90 18.24 -12.00
CA GLU A 502 -20.01 19.60 -12.54
C GLU A 502 -21.11 19.75 -13.60
N GLU A 503 -21.36 18.71 -14.39
CA GLU A 503 -22.49 18.68 -15.32
C GLU A 503 -23.83 18.62 -14.58
N TYR A 504 -23.94 17.74 -13.59
CA TYR A 504 -25.20 17.52 -12.88
C TYR A 504 -25.54 18.65 -11.90
N GLU A 505 -24.55 19.39 -11.40
CA GLU A 505 -24.78 20.65 -10.66
C GLU A 505 -25.61 21.65 -11.47
N LYS A 506 -25.49 21.67 -12.81
CA LYS A 506 -26.26 22.57 -13.69
C LYS A 506 -27.69 22.09 -13.94
N ARG A 507 -28.03 20.86 -13.52
CA ARG A 507 -29.29 20.17 -13.81
C ARG A 507 -30.11 19.88 -12.56
N ALA A 508 -29.46 19.90 -11.39
CA ALA A 508 -30.05 19.64 -10.09
C ALA A 508 -30.78 20.87 -9.53
#